data_AF-A0A1Y2EBT7-F1
#
_entry.id   AF-A0A1Y2EBT7-F1
#
_cell.length_a   1.000
_cell.length_b   1.000
_cell.length_c   1.000
_cell.angle_alpha   90.00
_cell.angle_beta   90.00
_cell.angle_gamma   90.00
#
_symmetry.space_group_name_H-M   'P 1'
#
loop_
_entity.id
_entity.type
_entity.pdbx_description
1 polymer ?
#
loop_
_entity_poly.entity_id
_entity_poly.type
_entity_poly.pdbx_seq_one_letter_code
_entity_poly.pdbx_strand_id
1 'polypeptide(L)'
;MLIQILHLGQAALAVYGGQQSYTAIQNLLKYEEKAKKLSKFSNEAERQLHKTRTTMTSGAVSLLVSLLVSLLLALRGHTYGFLVRLLSSPVMLVAVYSARSHIQDYWAASDGRTVGPRIPVKKLEGYNEAQRRTEELLGVLEWLMYTWGVTALVAVAGDY
;
A
#
# COMPACT_ATOMS: atom_id res chain seq x y z
N MET A 1 8.15 -25.78 -1.73
CA MET A 1 9.31 -24.86 -1.66
C MET A 1 9.07 -23.55 -2.43
N LEU A 2 8.71 -23.58 -3.72
CA LEU A 2 8.47 -22.36 -4.53
C LEU A 2 7.44 -21.39 -3.92
N ILE A 3 6.26 -21.89 -3.53
CA ILE A 3 5.20 -21.07 -2.92
C ILE A 3 5.65 -20.38 -1.63
N GLN A 4 6.46 -21.05 -0.80
CA GLN A 4 7.01 -20.45 0.43
C GLN A 4 7.97 -19.30 0.13
N ILE A 5 8.81 -19.44 -0.89
CA ILE A 5 9.73 -18.37 -1.33
C ILE A 5 8.92 -17.16 -1.83
N LEU A 6 7.84 -17.40 -2.59
CA LEU A 6 6.94 -16.33 -3.04
C LEU A 6 6.31 -15.60 -1.86
N HIS A 7 5.83 -16.32 -0.84
CA HIS A 7 5.28 -15.72 0.37
C HIS A 7 6.32 -14.94 1.18
N LEU A 8 7.57 -15.41 1.28
CA LEU A 8 8.64 -14.63 1.91
C LEU A 8 8.96 -13.34 1.13
N GLY A 9 8.93 -13.40 -0.20
CA GLY A 9 9.05 -12.21 -1.05
C GLY A 9 7.92 -11.20 -0.84
N GLN A 10 6.67 -11.69 -0.72
CA GLN A 10 5.50 -10.87 -0.38
C GLN A 10 5.66 -10.21 1.00
N ALA A 11 6.16 -10.93 2.00
CA ALA A 11 6.44 -10.39 3.32
C ALA A 11 7.50 -9.27 3.25
N ALA A 12 8.59 -9.47 2.52
CA ALA A 12 9.62 -8.45 2.33
C ALA A 12 9.09 -7.20 1.63
N LEU A 13 8.29 -7.36 0.56
CA LEU A 13 7.61 -6.26 -0.12
C LEU A 13 6.66 -5.50 0.82
N ALA A 14 5.90 -6.22 1.64
CA ALA A 14 4.97 -5.62 2.59
C ALA A 14 5.71 -4.81 3.68
N VAL A 15 6.85 -5.30 4.19
CA VAL A 15 7.70 -4.54 5.12
C VAL A 15 8.23 -3.27 4.46
N TYR A 16 8.76 -3.38 3.23
CA TYR A 16 9.28 -2.21 2.50
C TYR A 16 8.18 -1.17 2.24
N GLY A 17 7.01 -1.60 1.77
CA GLY A 17 5.85 -0.72 1.60
C GLY A 17 5.40 -0.08 2.91
N GLY A 18 5.45 -0.83 4.02
CA GLY A 18 5.14 -0.32 5.36
C GLY A 18 6.07 0.81 5.78
N GLN A 19 7.37 0.69 5.49
CA GLN A 19 8.35 1.76 5.74
C GLN A 19 8.06 3.01 4.89
N GLN A 20 7.67 2.85 3.63
CA GLN A 20 7.29 3.98 2.78
C GLN A 20 6.02 4.66 3.29
N SER A 21 4.99 3.89 3.64
CA SER A 21 3.74 4.42 4.21
C SER A 21 4.00 5.17 5.52
N TYR A 22 4.82 4.62 6.41
CA TYR A 22 5.20 5.30 7.66
C TYR A 22 5.89 6.65 7.40
N THR A 23 6.85 6.67 6.48
CA THR A 23 7.58 7.91 6.13
C THR A 23 6.66 8.94 5.47
N ALA A 24 5.77 8.50 4.57
CA ALA A 24 4.76 9.34 3.94
C ALA A 24 3.85 9.98 4.99
N ILE A 25 3.32 9.18 5.92
CA ILE A 25 2.44 9.64 7.01
C ILE A 25 3.17 10.67 7.88
N GLN A 26 4.40 10.40 8.31
CA GLN A 26 5.14 11.36 9.14
C GLN A 26 5.38 12.70 8.42
N ASN A 27 5.73 12.66 7.13
CA ASN A 27 5.97 13.88 6.36
C ASN A 27 4.67 14.65 6.11
N LEU A 28 3.55 13.95 5.88
CA LEU A 28 2.22 14.55 5.76
C LEU A 28 1.77 15.20 7.06
N LEU A 29 1.96 14.55 8.21
CA LEU A 29 1.62 15.12 9.52
C LEU A 29 2.44 16.39 9.81
N LYS A 30 3.74 16.36 9.54
CA LYS A 30 4.61 17.55 9.67
C LYS A 30 4.18 18.68 8.75
N TYR A 31 3.75 18.36 7.53
CA TYR A 31 3.22 19.34 6.58
C TYR A 31 1.87 19.89 7.04
N GLU A 32 0.95 19.04 7.50
CA GLU A 32 -0.34 19.40 8.07
C GLU A 32 -0.20 20.43 9.18
N GLU A 33 0.70 20.21 10.15
CA GLU A 33 0.93 21.15 11.25
C GLU A 33 1.39 22.53 10.75
N LYS A 34 2.25 22.56 9.73
CA LYS A 34 2.71 23.80 9.10
C LYS A 34 1.59 24.47 8.31
N ALA A 35 0.85 23.70 7.52
CA ALA A 35 -0.26 24.18 6.71
C ALA A 35 -1.39 24.73 7.59
N LYS A 36 -1.74 24.08 8.70
CA LYS A 36 -2.78 24.53 9.65
C LYS A 36 -2.39 25.84 10.34
N LYS A 37 -1.10 26.02 10.68
CA LYS A 37 -0.58 27.28 11.22
C LYS A 37 -0.62 28.42 10.19
N LEU A 38 -0.36 28.10 8.92
CA LEU A 38 -0.32 29.09 7.83
C LEU A 38 -1.69 29.43 7.25
N SER A 39 -2.65 28.50 7.28
CA SER A 39 -3.93 28.62 6.57
C SER A 39 -5.13 28.98 7.45
N LYS A 40 -4.93 29.19 8.77
CA LYS A 40 -5.98 29.47 9.79
C LYS A 40 -7.40 29.14 9.29
N PHE A 41 -7.78 27.87 9.37
CA PHE A 41 -9.14 27.36 9.11
C PHE A 41 -9.68 27.59 7.68
N SER A 42 -9.07 26.94 6.67
CA SER A 42 -9.72 26.73 5.37
C SER A 42 -10.39 25.36 5.31
N ASN A 43 -11.67 25.31 4.95
CA ASN A 43 -12.43 24.06 4.76
C ASN A 43 -11.78 23.13 3.72
N GLU A 44 -11.08 23.67 2.74
CA GLU A 44 -10.37 22.86 1.74
C GLU A 44 -9.17 22.13 2.34
N ALA A 45 -8.42 22.78 3.24
CA ALA A 45 -7.29 22.16 3.91
C ALA A 45 -7.75 20.98 4.78
N GLU A 46 -8.89 21.11 5.46
CA GLU A 46 -9.49 20.03 6.25
C GLU A 46 -9.99 18.87 5.37
N ARG A 47 -10.61 19.17 4.22
CA ARG A 47 -11.05 18.15 3.27
C ARG A 47 -9.89 17.33 2.70
N GLN A 48 -8.82 18.01 2.29
CA GLN A 48 -7.60 17.38 1.77
C GLN A 48 -6.93 16.52 2.84
N LEU A 49 -6.98 16.98 4.09
CA LEU A 49 -6.44 16.25 5.22
C LEU A 49 -7.19 14.94 5.48
N HIS A 50 -8.51 15.01 5.53
CA HIS A 50 -9.34 13.84 5.78
C HIS A 50 -9.07 12.75 4.74
N LYS A 51 -9.08 13.12 3.45
CA LYS A 51 -8.79 12.19 2.35
C LYS A 51 -7.37 11.61 2.40
N THR A 52 -6.40 12.44 2.80
CA THR A 52 -5.02 11.97 2.98
C THR A 52 -4.92 10.92 4.07
N ARG A 53 -5.58 11.12 5.22
CA ARG A 53 -5.59 10.11 6.29
C ARG A 53 -6.27 8.82 5.86
N THR A 54 -7.44 8.89 5.21
CA THR A 54 -8.15 7.68 4.79
C THR A 54 -7.35 6.84 3.80
N THR A 55 -6.71 7.48 2.81
CA THR A 55 -5.89 6.78 1.80
C THR A 55 -4.60 6.21 2.37
N MET A 56 -3.94 6.93 3.28
CA MET A 56 -2.74 6.40 3.94
C MET A 56 -3.06 5.25 4.88
N THR A 57 -4.17 5.33 5.62
CA THR A 57 -4.62 4.24 6.50
C THR A 57 -4.99 3.00 5.69
N SER A 58 -5.71 3.13 4.57
CA SER A 58 -6.05 1.97 3.74
C SER A 58 -4.80 1.27 3.18
N GLY A 59 -3.81 2.05 2.72
CA GLY A 59 -2.53 1.53 2.25
C GLY A 59 -1.76 0.79 3.34
N ALA A 60 -1.63 1.41 4.52
CA ALA A 60 -0.94 0.82 5.66
C ALA A 60 -1.61 -0.48 6.13
N VAL A 61 -2.94 -0.49 6.25
CA VAL A 61 -3.71 -1.68 6.63
C VAL A 61 -3.53 -2.80 5.63
N SER A 62 -3.61 -2.52 4.32
CA SER A 62 -3.41 -3.52 3.27
C SER A 62 -2.02 -4.16 3.32
N LEU A 63 -0.98 -3.37 3.59
CA LEU A 63 0.39 -3.87 3.73
C LEU A 63 0.54 -4.74 4.99
N LEU A 64 -0.01 -4.32 6.12
CA LEU A 64 0.03 -5.10 7.37
C LEU A 64 -0.68 -6.44 7.21
N VAL A 65 -1.87 -6.44 6.61
CA VAL A 65 -2.62 -7.67 6.35
C VAL A 65 -1.84 -8.56 5.38
N SER A 66 -1.26 -8.00 4.31
CA SER A 66 -0.42 -8.75 3.36
C SER A 66 0.80 -9.37 4.04
N LEU A 67 1.46 -8.64 4.94
CA LEU A 67 2.58 -9.15 5.72
C LEU A 67 2.17 -10.33 6.61
N LEU A 68 1.09 -10.19 7.36
CA LEU A 68 0.62 -11.24 8.27
C LEU A 68 0.22 -12.50 7.49
N VAL A 69 -0.57 -12.35 6.43
CA VAL A 69 -1.03 -13.50 5.62
C VAL A 69 0.14 -14.18 4.93
N SER A 70 1.07 -13.42 4.34
CA SER A 70 2.25 -14.01 3.69
C SER A 70 3.17 -14.74 4.68
N LEU A 71 3.43 -14.19 5.87
CA LEU A 71 4.20 -14.88 6.91
C LEU A 71 3.51 -16.16 7.39
N LEU A 72 2.20 -16.12 7.62
CA LEU A 72 1.44 -17.29 8.05
C LEU A 72 1.47 -18.40 6.99
N LEU A 73 1.32 -18.06 5.71
CA LEU A 73 1.38 -19.03 4.62
C LEU A 73 2.80 -19.56 4.39
N ALA A 74 3.83 -18.72 4.52
CA ALA A 74 5.22 -19.14 4.41
C ALA A 74 5.61 -20.17 5.49
N LEU A 75 5.24 -19.88 6.75
CA LEU A 75 5.67 -20.66 7.91
C LEU A 75 4.75 -21.86 8.21
N ARG A 76 3.43 -21.67 8.06
CA ARG A 76 2.41 -22.64 8.50
C ARG A 76 1.43 -23.03 7.40
N GLY A 77 1.67 -22.63 6.15
CA GLY A 77 0.80 -22.91 5.00
C GLY A 77 0.32 -24.35 4.87
N HIS A 78 1.21 -25.32 5.16
CA HIS A 78 0.92 -26.76 5.08
C HIS A 78 -0.06 -27.26 6.16
N THR A 79 -0.25 -26.51 7.26
CA THR A 79 -1.15 -26.88 8.36
C THR A 79 -2.60 -26.43 8.13
N TYR A 80 -2.84 -25.57 7.13
CA TYR A 80 -4.17 -25.05 6.83
C TYR A 80 -4.91 -25.95 5.83
N GLY A 81 -6.24 -25.99 5.94
CA GLY A 81 -7.10 -26.74 5.01
C GLY A 81 -7.03 -26.22 3.57
N PHE A 82 -7.40 -27.07 2.62
CA PHE A 82 -7.35 -26.79 1.18
C PHE A 82 -7.99 -25.46 0.78
N LEU A 83 -9.21 -25.17 1.28
CA LEU A 83 -9.92 -23.92 0.94
C LEU A 83 -9.16 -22.66 1.39
N VAL A 84 -8.54 -22.69 2.57
CA VAL A 84 -7.75 -21.55 3.08
C VAL A 84 -6.50 -21.35 2.22
N ARG A 85 -5.82 -22.44 1.85
CA ARG A 85 -4.65 -22.39 0.96
C ARG A 85 -5.02 -21.85 -0.43
N LEU A 86 -6.13 -22.31 -0.99
CA LEU A 86 -6.61 -21.90 -2.32
C LEU A 86 -7.12 -20.45 -2.36
N LEU A 87 -7.93 -20.03 -1.38
CA LEU A 87 -8.62 -18.74 -1.41
C LEU A 87 -7.80 -17.57 -0.86
N SER A 88 -6.78 -17.83 -0.04
CA SER A 88 -5.95 -16.77 0.56
C SER A 88 -5.31 -15.86 -0.49
N SER A 89 -4.73 -16.42 -1.55
CA SER A 89 -4.09 -15.66 -2.63
C SER A 89 -5.06 -14.75 -3.42
N PRO A 90 -6.20 -15.23 -3.95
CA PRO A 90 -7.16 -14.36 -4.63
C PRO A 90 -7.83 -13.33 -3.70
N VAL A 91 -8.10 -13.68 -2.43
CA VAL A 91 -8.62 -12.72 -1.44
C VAL A 91 -7.62 -11.59 -1.21
N MET A 92 -6.33 -11.93 -1.05
CA MET A 92 -5.28 -10.92 -0.88
C MET A 92 -5.08 -10.07 -2.13
N LEU A 93 -5.18 -10.65 -3.33
CA LEU A 93 -5.13 -9.90 -4.58
C LEU A 93 -6.24 -8.83 -4.62
N VAL A 94 -7.48 -9.20 -4.31
CA VAL A 94 -8.62 -8.26 -4.28
C VAL A 94 -8.43 -7.18 -3.22
N ALA A 95 -7.92 -7.55 -2.04
CA ALA A 95 -7.67 -6.60 -0.96
C ALA A 95 -6.61 -5.55 -1.34
N VAL A 96 -5.46 -6.01 -1.89
CA VAL A 96 -4.38 -5.13 -2.34
C VAL A 96 -4.82 -4.26 -3.52
N TYR A 97 -5.56 -4.84 -4.48
CA TYR A 97 -6.14 -4.09 -5.59
C TYR A 97 -7.05 -2.98 -5.09
N SER A 98 -7.99 -3.29 -4.20
CA SER A 98 -8.94 -2.31 -3.63
C SER A 98 -8.21 -1.18 -2.91
N ALA A 99 -7.17 -1.51 -2.13
CA ALA A 99 -6.37 -0.51 -1.44
C ALA A 99 -5.59 0.39 -2.42
N ARG A 100 -5.01 -0.21 -3.48
CA ARG A 100 -4.31 0.54 -4.52
C ARG A 100 -5.27 1.45 -5.26
N SER A 101 -6.39 0.94 -5.75
CA SER A 101 -7.42 1.74 -6.43
C SER A 101 -7.90 2.91 -5.58
N HIS A 102 -8.18 2.68 -4.29
CA HIS A 102 -8.60 3.77 -3.39
C HIS A 102 -7.56 4.89 -3.25
N ILE A 103 -6.26 4.55 -3.24
CA ILE A 103 -5.18 5.53 -3.20
C ILE A 103 -5.04 6.22 -4.57
N GLN A 104 -5.11 5.45 -5.66
CA GLN A 104 -4.97 5.98 -7.02
C GLN A 104 -6.06 6.97 -7.38
N ASP A 105 -7.32 6.67 -7.07
CA ASP A 105 -8.47 7.53 -7.40
C ASP A 105 -8.33 8.94 -6.80
N TYR A 106 -7.61 9.05 -5.69
CA TYR A 106 -7.36 10.32 -5.03
C TYR A 106 -6.03 10.96 -5.44
N TRP A 107 -4.95 10.20 -5.40
CA TRP A 107 -3.60 10.74 -5.54
C TRP A 107 -3.09 10.73 -6.98
N ALA A 108 -3.44 9.72 -7.76
CA ALA A 108 -2.89 9.48 -9.11
C ALA A 108 -4.00 9.29 -10.16
N ALA A 109 -5.07 10.09 -10.06
CA ALA A 109 -6.25 9.95 -10.91
C ALA A 109 -5.98 10.12 -12.43
N SER A 110 -4.85 10.73 -12.79
CA SER A 110 -4.50 10.98 -14.20
C SER A 110 -3.95 9.75 -14.91
N ASP A 111 -2.94 9.09 -14.32
CA ASP A 111 -2.17 8.01 -14.97
C ASP A 111 -1.99 6.78 -14.06
N GLY A 112 -2.58 6.79 -12.87
CA GLY A 112 -2.49 5.74 -11.87
C GLY A 112 -1.13 5.63 -11.17
N ARG A 113 -0.13 6.46 -11.48
CA ARG A 113 1.21 6.36 -10.90
C ARG A 113 1.79 7.67 -10.39
N THR A 114 1.50 8.79 -11.03
CA THR A 114 2.04 10.09 -10.69
C THR A 114 1.11 10.80 -9.71
N VAL A 115 1.62 11.17 -8.54
CA VAL A 115 0.80 11.71 -7.43
C VAL A 115 0.58 13.24 -7.53
N GLY A 116 0.76 13.78 -8.74
CA GLY A 116 0.66 15.19 -9.08
C GLY A 116 2.00 15.91 -9.26
N PRO A 117 1.99 17.16 -9.74
CA PRO A 117 3.20 17.93 -9.99
C PRO A 117 3.90 18.32 -8.67
N ARG A 118 5.21 18.10 -8.60
CA ARG A 118 6.05 18.52 -7.48
C ARG A 118 6.46 19.98 -7.66
N ILE A 119 6.28 20.79 -6.62
CA ILE A 119 6.58 22.23 -6.69
C ILE A 119 7.94 22.49 -6.02
N PRO A 120 8.93 23.09 -6.71
CA PRO A 120 10.30 23.27 -6.19
C PRO A 120 10.40 24.45 -5.21
N VAL A 121 9.56 24.46 -4.18
CA VAL A 121 9.54 25.48 -3.12
C VAL A 121 9.98 24.83 -1.82
N LYS A 122 11.03 25.35 -1.17
CA LYS A 122 11.62 24.81 0.07
C LYS A 122 10.61 24.59 1.20
N LYS A 123 9.52 25.39 1.24
CA LYS A 123 8.43 25.24 2.22
C LYS A 123 7.53 24.01 1.96
N LEU A 124 7.54 23.47 0.74
CA LEU A 124 6.72 22.34 0.28
C LEU A 124 7.51 21.02 0.15
N GLU A 125 8.80 21.01 0.52
CA GLU A 125 9.67 19.83 0.39
C GLU A 125 9.08 18.58 1.07
N GLY A 126 8.52 18.73 2.27
CA GLY A 126 7.86 17.61 2.97
C GLY A 126 6.61 17.09 2.26
N TYR A 127 5.89 17.95 1.53
CA TYR A 127 4.75 17.53 0.73
C TYR A 127 5.19 16.78 -0.53
N ASN A 128 6.19 17.31 -1.25
CA ASN A 128 6.76 16.62 -2.42
C ASN A 128 7.33 15.25 -2.04
N GLU A 129 7.98 15.15 -0.87
CA GLU A 129 8.49 13.89 -0.35
C GLU A 129 7.34 12.94 -0.01
N ALA A 130 6.27 13.42 0.61
CA ALA A 130 5.07 12.60 0.83
C ALA A 130 4.45 12.09 -0.49
N GLN A 131 4.36 12.93 -1.52
CA GLN A 131 3.90 12.51 -2.84
C GLN A 131 4.80 11.40 -3.40
N ARG A 132 6.13 11.58 -3.36
CA ARG A 132 7.09 10.55 -3.79
C ARG A 132 6.92 9.23 -3.05
N ARG A 133 6.78 9.27 -1.73
CA ARG A 133 6.58 8.06 -0.92
C ARG A 133 5.23 7.39 -1.22
N THR A 134 4.23 8.15 -1.60
CA THR A 134 2.92 7.64 -2.05
C THR A 134 3.04 6.95 -3.41
N GLU A 135 3.83 7.49 -4.34
CA GLU A 135 4.14 6.83 -5.62
C GLU A 135 4.87 5.50 -5.40
N GLU A 136 5.89 5.51 -4.52
CA GLU A 136 6.61 4.29 -4.14
C GLU A 136 5.65 3.26 -3.52
N LEU A 137 4.74 3.69 -2.65
CA LEU A 137 3.70 2.83 -2.07
C LEU A 137 2.77 2.23 -3.15
N LEU A 138 2.30 3.02 -4.11
CA LEU A 138 1.50 2.53 -5.24
C LEU A 138 2.23 1.47 -6.07
N GLY A 139 3.54 1.66 -6.26
CA GLY A 139 4.40 0.68 -6.92
C GLY A 139 4.55 -0.61 -6.12
N VAL A 140 4.71 -0.52 -4.79
CA VAL A 140 4.78 -1.72 -3.92
C VAL A 140 3.47 -2.49 -3.93
N LEU A 141 2.32 -1.80 -3.86
CA LEU A 141 1.00 -2.45 -3.95
C LEU A 141 0.82 -3.12 -5.31
N GLU A 142 1.31 -2.51 -6.40
CA GLU A 142 1.30 -3.13 -7.74
C GLU A 142 2.12 -4.43 -7.78
N TRP A 143 3.33 -4.42 -7.21
CA TRP A 143 4.14 -5.65 -7.09
C TRP A 143 3.49 -6.73 -6.22
N LEU A 144 2.83 -6.33 -5.13
CA LEU A 144 2.06 -7.25 -4.31
C LEU A 144 0.89 -7.86 -5.09
N MET A 145 0.19 -7.09 -5.93
CA MET A 145 -0.85 -7.63 -6.81
C MET A 145 -0.27 -8.68 -7.77
N TYR A 146 0.84 -8.40 -8.45
CA TYR A 146 1.44 -9.38 -9.37
C TYR A 146 1.85 -10.66 -8.64
N THR A 147 2.49 -10.54 -7.48
CA THR A 147 2.94 -11.72 -6.72
C THR A 147 1.77 -12.53 -6.15
N TRP A 148 0.70 -11.88 -5.66
CA TRP A 148 -0.54 -12.56 -5.26
C TRP A 148 -1.26 -13.22 -6.45
N GLY A 149 -1.26 -12.59 -7.62
CA GLY A 149 -1.79 -13.17 -8.85
C GLY A 149 -1.02 -14.41 -9.29
N VAL A 150 0.31 -14.35 -9.29
CA VAL A 150 1.17 -15.51 -9.61
C VAL A 150 0.94 -16.64 -8.60
N THR A 151 0.88 -16.35 -7.30
CA THR A 151 0.60 -17.38 -6.28
C THR A 151 -0.80 -17.98 -6.45
N ALA A 152 -1.82 -17.19 -6.81
CA ALA A 152 -3.16 -17.71 -7.11
C ALA A 152 -3.16 -18.63 -8.34
N LEU A 153 -2.43 -18.29 -9.40
CA LEU A 153 -2.33 -19.15 -10.58
C LEU A 153 -1.59 -20.47 -10.28
N VAL A 154 -0.48 -20.39 -9.54
CA VAL A 154 0.27 -21.59 -9.12
C VAL A 154 -0.56 -22.47 -8.18
N ALA A 155 -1.35 -21.86 -7.31
CA ALA A 155 -2.28 -22.54 -6.40
C ALA A 155 -3.40 -23.30 -7.12
N VAL A 156 -3.84 -22.80 -8.29
CA VAL A 156 -4.87 -23.45 -9.11
C VAL A 156 -4.27 -24.49 -10.07
N ALA A 157 -3.08 -24.21 -10.61
CA ALA A 157 -2.41 -25.06 -11.61
C ALA A 157 -1.61 -26.21 -11.00
N GLY A 158 -1.13 -26.07 -9.76
CA GLY A 158 -0.48 -27.15 -9.02
C GLY A 158 -1.49 -27.87 -8.14
N ASP A 159 -1.64 -29.18 -8.33
CA ASP A 159 -2.34 -30.04 -7.37
C ASP A 159 -1.71 -29.85 -5.97
N TYR A 160 -2.56 -29.61 -4.98
CA TYR A 160 -2.21 -29.08 -3.65
C TYR A 160 -1.98 -30.12 -2.55
#